data_AF-A0A8H4P9Z0-F1
#
_entry.id   AF-A0A8H4P9Z0-F1
#
_cell.length_a   1.000
_cell.length_b   1.000
_cell.length_c   1.000
_cell.angle_alpha   90.00
_cell.angle_beta   90.00
_cell.angle_gamma   90.00
#
_symmetry.space_group_name_H-M   'P 1'
#
loop_
_entity.id
_entity.type
_entity.pdbx_description
1 polymer ?
#
loop_
_entity_poly.entity_id
_entity_poly.type
_entity_poly.pdbx_seq_one_letter_code
_entity_poly.pdbx_strand_id
1 'polypeptide(L)'
;MSELENLFFRFLKSEWKSPRLPYRYRQSYNTALSASDSDTARIFLDHSFQAWAAYVILKPNTTHSAGQAAKHGYFSQLDSKTIEEKAELAKRIARYAPHPTVADNIRKMEKNATTTSTARDSQTDSRETTCEYAASLPHASDYYQADPEEYNRHPPAQSDSHAMSDAAIPPRKRRRTGNPTEAYRYLVPPSNTDVPLLADSQTNYHTSQTGVGANDTEQDITIGADVEGLKVFPEYLRNAIKRDGAGDDRTAAVSMNFPLDLVADVDCIMTLEVLPNKVERIGMLLFNAHLETIGKTRELVLQGGTTAVVDRLKGSLPTAISEVLGDTIAAAIRSAPYRKLEVLDLGVDSATGCVQIDIQCEVQRQGPGHVTTEVLKFLPSPFRNRLDQFNSGVHPRYFLLLPFDPLPRVALLLDPLDIGRW
;
A
#
# COMPACT_ATOMS: atom_id res chain seq x y z
N MET A 1 -31.92 22.31 18.51
CA MET A 1 -31.16 21.69 17.40
C MET A 1 -29.87 21.16 18.01
N SER A 2 -29.61 19.86 17.89
CA SER A 2 -28.42 19.24 18.49
C SER A 2 -27.13 19.69 17.79
N GLU A 3 -25.97 19.58 18.44
CA GLU A 3 -24.68 19.93 17.81
C GLU A 3 -24.39 19.07 16.58
N LEU A 4 -24.78 17.80 16.62
CA LEU A 4 -24.73 16.88 15.48
C LEU A 4 -25.59 17.36 14.30
N GLU A 5 -26.82 17.82 14.55
CA GLU A 5 -27.65 18.42 13.50
C GLU A 5 -27.04 19.67 12.91
N ASN A 6 -26.45 20.53 13.75
CA ASN A 6 -25.73 21.70 13.31
C ASN A 6 -24.54 21.33 12.41
N LEU A 7 -23.86 20.21 12.69
CA LEU A 7 -22.78 19.70 11.85
C LEU A 7 -23.29 19.32 10.45
N PHE A 8 -24.37 18.55 10.36
CA PHE A 8 -25.02 18.19 9.09
C PHE A 8 -25.46 19.43 8.30
N PHE A 9 -26.09 20.37 8.98
CA PHE A 9 -26.59 21.60 8.39
C PHE A 9 -25.46 22.48 7.85
N ARG A 10 -24.39 22.66 8.63
CA ARG A 10 -23.20 23.42 8.20
C ARG A 10 -22.60 22.82 6.96
N PHE A 11 -22.47 21.49 6.90
CA PHE A 11 -21.97 20.79 5.71
C PHE A 11 -22.88 21.02 4.50
N LEU A 12 -24.19 20.76 4.63
CA LEU A 12 -25.12 20.90 3.52
C LEU A 12 -25.18 22.35 3.00
N LYS A 13 -24.98 23.36 3.87
CA LYS A 13 -24.96 24.77 3.47
C LYS A 13 -23.61 25.28 2.98
N SER A 14 -22.52 24.60 3.33
CA SER A 14 -21.18 25.01 2.92
C SER A 14 -20.95 24.73 1.44
N GLU A 15 -20.17 25.58 0.78
CA GLU A 15 -19.72 25.31 -0.57
C GLU A 15 -18.80 24.08 -0.60
N TRP A 16 -19.12 23.13 -1.48
CA TRP A 16 -18.23 22.00 -1.76
C TRP A 16 -17.13 22.43 -2.72
N LYS A 17 -15.90 22.64 -2.21
CA LYS A 17 -14.75 23.14 -2.99
C LYS A 17 -13.99 22.06 -3.77
N SER A 18 -14.05 20.80 -3.34
CA SER A 18 -13.33 19.71 -4.02
C SER A 18 -14.06 19.27 -5.29
N PRO A 19 -13.40 19.24 -6.47
CA PRO A 19 -13.99 18.68 -7.68
C PRO A 19 -14.08 17.15 -7.63
N ARG A 20 -13.39 16.51 -6.67
CA ARG A 20 -13.35 15.06 -6.49
C ARG A 20 -14.42 14.63 -5.49
N LEU A 21 -15.13 13.55 -5.85
CA LEU A 21 -16.03 12.84 -4.93
C LEU A 21 -15.21 12.14 -3.82
N PRO A 22 -15.79 11.91 -2.64
CA PRO A 22 -15.10 11.22 -1.55
C PRO A 22 -14.56 9.85 -1.99
N TYR A 23 -13.37 9.49 -1.55
CA TYR A 23 -12.81 8.17 -1.87
C TYR A 23 -13.69 7.07 -1.27
N ARG A 24 -13.84 5.93 -1.97
CA ARG A 24 -14.63 4.74 -1.56
C ARG A 24 -16.12 4.94 -1.28
N TYR A 25 -16.74 6.08 -1.62
CA TYR A 25 -18.20 6.26 -1.37
C TYR A 25 -19.08 5.17 -2.01
N ARG A 26 -18.67 4.59 -3.15
CA ARG A 26 -19.38 3.46 -3.79
C ARG A 26 -19.36 2.20 -2.93
N GLN A 27 -18.23 1.90 -2.30
CA GLN A 27 -18.13 0.77 -1.38
C GLN A 27 -19.06 1.02 -0.18
N SER A 28 -19.00 2.21 0.43
CA SER A 28 -19.90 2.60 1.52
C SER A 28 -21.38 2.54 1.15
N TYR A 29 -21.73 2.85 -0.10
CA TYR A 29 -23.10 2.73 -0.60
C TYR A 29 -23.55 1.27 -0.65
N ASN A 30 -22.74 0.39 -1.24
CA ASN A 30 -23.05 -1.05 -1.31
C ASN A 30 -23.08 -1.70 0.08
N THR A 31 -22.18 -1.28 0.99
CA THR A 31 -22.19 -1.70 2.39
C THR A 31 -23.49 -1.27 3.06
N ALA A 32 -23.92 -0.02 2.90
CA ALA A 32 -25.18 0.46 3.46
C ALA A 32 -26.40 -0.29 2.87
N LEU A 33 -26.38 -0.62 1.58
CA LEU A 33 -27.44 -1.43 0.96
C LEU A 33 -27.54 -2.84 1.54
N SER A 34 -26.40 -3.44 1.93
CA SER A 34 -26.34 -4.80 2.47
C SER A 34 -26.40 -4.87 3.99
N ALA A 35 -26.41 -3.71 4.67
CA ALA A 35 -26.44 -3.62 6.11
C ALA A 35 -27.85 -3.90 6.68
N SER A 36 -27.92 -4.28 7.95
CA SER A 36 -29.20 -4.51 8.66
C SER A 36 -30.05 -3.24 8.72
N ASP A 37 -31.37 -3.38 8.86
CA ASP A 37 -32.31 -2.25 9.02
C ASP A 37 -32.03 -1.38 10.26
N SER A 38 -31.28 -1.90 11.25
CA SER A 38 -30.83 -1.14 12.42
C SER A 38 -29.55 -0.32 12.21
N ASP A 39 -28.86 -0.50 11.09
CA ASP A 39 -27.61 0.20 10.79
C ASP A 39 -27.87 1.68 10.47
N THR A 40 -27.08 2.58 11.06
CA THR A 40 -27.29 4.02 10.91
C THR A 40 -27.13 4.47 9.45
N ALA A 41 -26.18 3.90 8.69
CA ALA A 41 -25.99 4.26 7.29
C ALA A 41 -27.16 3.77 6.43
N ARG A 42 -27.67 2.56 6.71
CA ARG A 42 -28.86 2.01 6.06
C ARG A 42 -30.10 2.89 6.31
N ILE A 43 -30.38 3.21 7.57
CA ILE A 43 -31.52 4.07 7.96
C ILE A 43 -31.47 5.42 7.25
N PHE A 44 -30.29 6.03 7.17
CA PHE A 44 -30.14 7.32 6.49
C PHE A 44 -30.38 7.20 4.98
N LEU A 45 -29.92 6.10 4.37
CA LEU A 45 -30.10 5.83 2.95
C LEU A 45 -31.56 5.59 2.57
N ASP A 46 -32.29 4.83 3.39
CA ASP A 46 -33.72 4.55 3.18
C ASP A 46 -34.59 5.83 3.20
N HIS A 47 -34.12 6.89 3.87
CA HIS A 47 -34.82 8.17 3.89
C HIS A 47 -34.41 9.13 2.78
N SER A 48 -33.12 9.23 2.44
CA SER A 48 -32.68 9.92 1.22
C SER A 48 -31.20 9.67 0.95
N PHE A 49 -30.82 9.70 -0.33
CA PHE A 49 -29.42 9.69 -0.73
C PHE A 49 -28.64 10.89 -0.15
N GLN A 50 -29.29 12.06 -0.02
CA GLN A 50 -28.69 13.25 0.61
C GLN A 50 -28.32 13.01 2.07
N ALA A 51 -29.23 12.42 2.86
CA ALA A 51 -28.98 12.13 4.27
C ALA A 51 -27.83 11.14 4.42
N TRP A 52 -27.85 10.04 3.65
CA TRP A 52 -26.77 9.07 3.64
C TRP A 52 -25.43 9.68 3.24
N ALA A 53 -25.37 10.46 2.15
CA ALA A 53 -24.15 11.09 1.71
C ALA A 53 -23.58 12.01 2.79
N ALA A 54 -24.43 12.84 3.42
CA ALA A 54 -24.01 13.70 4.51
C ALA A 54 -23.47 12.89 5.71
N TYR A 55 -24.10 11.77 6.07
CA TYR A 55 -23.62 10.86 7.11
C TYR A 55 -22.24 10.30 6.79
N VAL A 56 -22.06 9.68 5.62
CA VAL A 56 -20.79 9.04 5.23
C VAL A 56 -19.65 10.04 5.14
N ILE A 57 -19.91 11.27 4.66
CA ILE A 57 -18.86 12.29 4.52
C ILE A 57 -18.45 12.90 5.85
N LEU A 58 -19.41 13.08 6.76
CA LEU A 58 -19.13 13.71 8.06
C LEU A 58 -18.69 12.73 9.13
N LYS A 59 -19.03 11.44 8.98
CA LYS A 59 -18.60 10.40 9.92
C LYS A 59 -17.07 10.43 9.99
N PRO A 60 -16.49 10.68 11.16
CA PRO A 60 -15.05 10.75 11.29
C PRO A 60 -14.46 9.40 10.93
N ASN A 61 -13.43 9.41 10.09
CA ASN A 61 -12.57 8.25 9.92
C ASN A 61 -11.84 7.99 11.24
N THR A 62 -11.49 6.73 11.53
CA THR A 62 -10.75 6.37 12.76
C THR A 62 -9.32 6.91 12.83
N THR A 63 -8.83 7.59 11.80
CA THR A 63 -7.50 8.19 11.81
C THR A 63 -7.47 9.46 12.65
N HIS A 64 -6.71 9.41 13.76
CA HIS A 64 -6.49 10.47 14.76
C HIS A 64 -5.96 11.80 14.18
N SER A 65 -6.80 12.57 13.51
CA SER A 65 -6.51 13.99 13.27
C SER A 65 -6.96 14.80 14.49
N ALA A 66 -6.03 15.54 15.09
CA ALA A 66 -6.31 16.47 16.18
C ALA A 66 -7.44 17.43 15.74
N GLY A 67 -8.62 17.28 16.35
CA GLY A 67 -9.85 17.99 15.97
C GLY A 67 -11.06 17.10 15.66
N GLN A 68 -10.90 15.77 15.56
CA GLN A 68 -12.02 14.84 15.33
C GLN A 68 -12.67 14.31 16.61
N ALA A 69 -12.07 14.50 17.79
CA ALA A 69 -12.57 13.92 19.05
C ALA A 69 -14.02 14.32 19.36
N ALA A 70 -14.37 15.60 19.19
CA ALA A 70 -15.74 16.08 19.37
C ALA A 70 -16.72 15.42 18.37
N LYS A 71 -16.28 15.24 17.12
CA LYS A 71 -17.08 14.56 16.10
C LYS A 71 -17.29 13.09 16.44
N HIS A 72 -16.26 12.38 16.91
CA HIS A 72 -16.43 11.00 17.40
C HIS A 72 -17.48 10.95 18.50
N GLY A 73 -17.44 11.86 19.47
CA GLY A 73 -18.46 11.95 20.52
C GLY A 73 -19.88 12.10 19.96
N TYR A 74 -20.10 12.97 18.97
CA TYR A 74 -21.42 13.14 18.36
C TYR A 74 -21.90 11.92 17.59
N PHE A 75 -21.00 11.23 16.88
CA PHE A 75 -21.37 10.04 16.11
C PHE A 75 -21.58 8.81 17.01
N SER A 76 -20.83 8.67 18.11
CA SER A 76 -21.12 7.66 19.13
C SER A 76 -22.49 7.88 19.78
N GLN A 77 -22.86 9.13 20.04
CA GLN A 77 -24.22 9.47 20.50
C GLN A 77 -25.28 9.20 19.43
N LEU A 78 -24.95 9.37 18.15
CA LEU A 78 -25.88 9.02 17.07
C LEU A 78 -26.10 7.51 17.00
N ASP A 79 -25.04 6.72 17.11
CA ASP A 79 -25.11 5.28 16.99
C ASP A 79 -25.86 4.62 18.17
N SER A 80 -25.86 5.26 19.35
CA SER A 80 -26.65 4.82 20.52
C SER A 80 -28.13 5.21 20.51
N LYS A 81 -28.58 6.05 19.57
CA LYS A 81 -29.99 6.43 19.43
C LYS A 81 -30.87 5.29 18.93
N THR A 82 -32.17 5.37 19.20
CA THR A 82 -33.13 4.39 18.67
C THR A 82 -33.26 4.53 17.15
N ILE A 83 -33.80 3.48 16.51
CA ILE A 83 -34.03 3.47 15.06
C ILE A 83 -34.95 4.63 14.65
N GLU A 84 -35.98 4.92 15.45
CA GLU A 84 -36.94 6.00 15.21
C GLU A 84 -36.28 7.38 15.30
N GLU A 85 -35.39 7.59 16.28
CA GLU A 85 -34.66 8.84 16.43
C GLU A 85 -33.66 9.08 15.30
N LYS A 86 -32.97 8.01 14.84
CA LYS A 86 -32.09 8.04 13.67
C LYS A 86 -32.88 8.36 12.40
N ALA A 87 -34.02 7.68 12.21
CA ALA A 87 -34.93 7.89 11.09
C ALA A 87 -35.46 9.32 11.03
N GLU A 88 -35.87 9.87 12.18
CA GLU A 88 -36.41 11.22 12.25
C GLU A 88 -35.33 12.28 12.02
N LEU A 89 -34.07 12.04 12.45
CA LEU A 89 -32.93 12.87 12.07
C LEU A 89 -32.67 12.82 10.55
N ALA A 90 -32.65 11.63 9.94
CA ALA A 90 -32.43 11.46 8.52
C ALA A 90 -33.51 12.19 7.68
N LYS A 91 -34.78 12.10 8.08
CA LYS A 91 -35.90 12.85 7.47
C LYS A 91 -35.70 14.37 7.56
N ARG A 92 -35.21 14.88 8.69
CA ARG A 92 -34.90 16.31 8.82
C ARG A 92 -33.78 16.71 7.87
N ILE A 93 -32.69 15.93 7.79
CA ILE A 93 -31.56 16.17 6.88
C ILE A 93 -32.03 16.16 5.41
N ALA A 94 -32.91 15.23 5.04
CA ALA A 94 -33.47 15.11 3.69
C ALA A 94 -34.27 16.35 3.23
N ARG A 95 -34.92 17.05 4.16
CA ARG A 95 -35.74 18.24 3.85
C ARG A 95 -34.94 19.52 3.65
N TYR A 96 -33.67 19.55 4.06
CA TYR A 96 -32.85 20.75 3.90
C TYR A 96 -32.45 20.95 2.45
N ALA A 97 -32.57 22.18 1.95
CA ALA A 97 -32.01 22.56 0.66
C ALA A 97 -30.48 22.72 0.80
N PRO A 98 -29.67 21.85 0.18
CA PRO A 98 -28.22 21.99 0.21
C PRO A 98 -27.75 23.15 -0.67
N HIS A 99 -26.52 23.60 -0.44
CA HIS A 99 -25.80 24.49 -1.34
C HIS A 99 -25.75 23.87 -2.75
N PRO A 100 -25.90 24.65 -3.84
CA PRO A 100 -25.94 24.10 -5.20
C PRO A 100 -24.76 23.16 -5.52
N THR A 101 -23.54 23.52 -5.13
CA THR A 101 -22.36 22.67 -5.36
C THR A 101 -22.38 21.36 -4.57
N VAL A 102 -22.97 21.34 -3.37
CA VAL A 102 -23.19 20.12 -2.60
C VAL A 102 -24.27 19.27 -3.28
N ALA A 103 -25.38 19.90 -3.70
CA ALA A 103 -26.47 19.24 -4.41
C ALA A 103 -25.98 18.51 -5.67
N ASP A 104 -25.17 19.19 -6.48
CA ASP A 104 -24.64 18.63 -7.72
C ASP A 104 -23.67 17.47 -7.49
N ASN A 105 -22.83 17.55 -6.44
CA ASN A 105 -21.96 16.44 -6.07
C ASN A 105 -22.74 15.24 -5.52
N ILE A 106 -23.78 15.47 -4.71
CA ILE A 106 -24.66 14.39 -4.22
C ILE A 106 -25.38 13.72 -5.39
N ARG A 107 -25.93 14.47 -6.35
CA ARG A 107 -26.56 13.91 -7.57
C ARG A 107 -25.57 13.11 -8.40
N LYS A 108 -24.32 13.59 -8.55
CA LYS A 108 -23.25 12.84 -9.24
C LYS A 108 -22.95 11.53 -8.52
N MET A 109 -22.84 11.54 -7.19
CA MET A 109 -22.65 10.34 -6.39
C MET A 109 -23.80 9.35 -6.59
N GLU A 110 -25.05 9.81 -6.56
CA GLU A 110 -26.25 9.00 -6.72
C GLU A 110 -26.30 8.33 -8.09
N LYS A 111 -26.13 9.12 -9.17
CA LYS A 111 -26.08 8.61 -10.54
C LYS A 111 -24.97 7.57 -10.72
N ASN A 112 -23.80 7.81 -10.16
CA ASN A 112 -22.66 6.91 -10.27
C ASN A 112 -22.85 5.61 -9.48
N ALA A 113 -23.54 5.67 -8.35
CA ALA A 113 -23.85 4.51 -7.53
C ALA A 113 -24.86 3.59 -8.22
N THR A 114 -25.93 4.16 -8.78
CA THR A 114 -27.00 3.40 -9.46
C THR A 114 -26.57 2.80 -10.80
N THR A 115 -25.78 3.52 -11.60
CA THR A 115 -25.29 3.03 -12.91
C THR A 115 -24.46 1.75 -12.80
N THR A 116 -23.76 1.55 -11.67
CA THR A 116 -22.92 0.37 -11.48
C THR A 116 -23.74 -0.88 -11.16
N SER A 117 -24.92 -0.72 -10.54
CA SER A 117 -25.79 -1.84 -10.18
C SER A 117 -26.47 -2.44 -11.41
N THR A 118 -27.00 -1.60 -12.30
CA THR A 118 -27.75 -2.07 -13.48
C THR A 118 -26.88 -2.77 -14.52
N ALA A 119 -25.59 -2.44 -14.60
CA ALA A 119 -24.66 -3.08 -15.51
C ALA A 119 -24.32 -4.53 -15.12
N ARG A 120 -24.43 -4.88 -13.83
CA ARG A 120 -24.18 -6.25 -13.35
C ARG A 120 -25.36 -7.19 -13.62
N ASP A 121 -26.59 -6.70 -13.49
CA ASP A 121 -27.79 -7.53 -13.69
C ASP A 121 -28.08 -7.82 -15.16
N SER A 122 -27.51 -7.04 -16.08
CA SER A 122 -27.71 -7.20 -17.54
C SER A 122 -26.73 -8.17 -18.21
N GLN A 123 -25.80 -8.79 -17.46
CA GLN A 123 -24.74 -9.64 -18.02
C GLN A 123 -24.92 -11.15 -17.74
N THR A 124 -26.11 -11.56 -17.30
CA THR A 124 -26.45 -12.96 -17.01
C THR A 124 -27.77 -13.39 -17.66
N ASP A 125 -27.91 -13.32 -18.99
CA ASP A 125 -28.88 -14.20 -19.69
C ASP A 125 -28.76 -14.24 -21.24
N SER A 126 -27.54 -14.34 -21.79
CA SER A 126 -27.40 -14.46 -23.26
C SER A 126 -26.23 -15.35 -23.65
N ARG A 127 -26.21 -16.57 -23.10
CA ARG A 127 -25.43 -17.66 -23.69
C ARG A 127 -26.39 -18.77 -24.10
N GLU A 128 -27.16 -18.47 -25.14
CA GLU A 128 -27.88 -19.50 -25.89
C GLU A 128 -26.89 -20.56 -26.36
N THR A 129 -27.26 -21.78 -26.03
CA THR A 129 -26.56 -23.02 -26.30
C THR A 129 -26.75 -23.37 -27.77
N THR A 130 -25.66 -23.36 -28.54
CA THR A 130 -25.57 -24.13 -29.78
C THR A 130 -24.34 -25.02 -29.72
N CYS A 131 -24.54 -26.25 -29.24
CA CYS A 131 -23.63 -27.36 -29.40
C CYS A 131 -24.31 -28.37 -30.33
N GLU A 132 -24.00 -28.30 -31.62
CA GLU A 132 -24.21 -29.44 -32.52
C GLU A 132 -23.33 -29.27 -33.77
N TYR A 133 -22.10 -29.78 -33.73
CA TYR A 133 -21.55 -30.54 -34.86
C TYR A 133 -20.31 -31.33 -34.44
N ALA A 134 -20.47 -32.66 -34.45
CA ALA A 134 -19.38 -33.61 -34.37
C ALA A 134 -18.91 -33.99 -35.78
N ALA A 135 -17.72 -34.59 -35.82
CA ALA A 135 -17.08 -35.32 -36.92
C ALA A 135 -16.34 -34.48 -37.98
N SER A 136 -15.00 -34.45 -37.89
CA SER A 136 -14.13 -35.30 -38.73
C SER A 136 -12.66 -34.89 -38.57
N LEU A 137 -11.86 -35.76 -37.96
CA LEU A 137 -10.38 -35.75 -38.08
C LEU A 137 -9.99 -36.69 -39.23
N PRO A 138 -8.88 -36.38 -39.91
CA PRO A 138 -7.94 -37.44 -40.20
C PRO A 138 -6.49 -37.11 -39.81
N HIS A 139 -5.85 -38.16 -39.34
CA HIS A 139 -4.43 -38.42 -39.16
C HIS A 139 -3.52 -37.98 -40.31
N ALA A 140 -2.35 -37.44 -39.96
CA ALA A 140 -1.02 -37.72 -40.53
C ALA A 140 -0.01 -37.00 -39.60
N SER A 141 0.76 -37.68 -38.74
CA SER A 141 2.02 -38.40 -39.01
C SER A 141 2.86 -37.76 -40.12
N ASP A 142 3.96 -37.10 -39.75
CA ASP A 142 5.32 -37.56 -40.08
C ASP A 142 6.41 -36.54 -39.72
N TYR A 143 7.47 -37.08 -39.10
CA TYR A 143 8.89 -36.72 -39.20
C TYR A 143 9.35 -35.26 -38.98
N TYR A 144 10.18 -35.05 -37.96
CA TYR A 144 11.62 -34.79 -38.15
C TYR A 144 12.39 -35.05 -36.85
N GLN A 145 13.34 -35.97 -36.93
CA GLN A 145 14.40 -36.21 -35.95
C GLN A 145 15.72 -36.18 -36.71
N ALA A 146 16.56 -35.19 -36.40
CA ALA A 146 17.99 -35.11 -36.72
C ALA A 146 18.59 -34.13 -35.70
N ASP A 147 19.19 -34.64 -34.62
CA ASP A 147 20.60 -35.01 -34.44
C ASP A 147 21.53 -33.78 -34.20
N PRO A 148 22.23 -33.67 -33.06
CA PRO A 148 22.99 -32.49 -32.68
C PRO A 148 24.50 -32.75 -32.74
N GLU A 149 25.16 -32.47 -33.87
CA GLU A 149 26.62 -32.31 -33.90
C GLU A 149 27.02 -31.26 -34.95
N GLU A 150 27.62 -30.16 -34.46
CA GLU A 150 28.69 -29.36 -35.10
C GLU A 150 28.58 -27.93 -34.57
N TYR A 151 29.56 -27.48 -33.79
CA TYR A 151 30.26 -26.20 -34.00
C TYR A 151 31.30 -26.02 -32.87
N ASN A 152 32.36 -26.82 -32.95
CA ASN A 152 33.64 -26.54 -32.31
C ASN A 152 34.59 -26.03 -33.41
N ARG A 153 34.76 -24.71 -33.54
CA ARG A 153 35.95 -24.13 -34.21
C ARG A 153 36.34 -22.79 -33.57
N HIS A 154 37.38 -22.83 -32.75
CA HIS A 154 38.26 -21.69 -32.51
C HIS A 154 39.09 -21.37 -33.76
N PRO A 155 39.45 -20.09 -33.99
CA PRO A 155 40.66 -19.74 -34.72
C PRO A 155 41.79 -19.26 -33.78
N PRO A 156 43.06 -19.35 -34.22
CA PRO A 156 44.23 -19.30 -33.35
C PRO A 156 44.75 -17.88 -33.11
N ALA A 157 45.57 -17.79 -32.06
CA ALA A 157 46.42 -16.67 -31.72
C ALA A 157 47.44 -16.37 -32.84
N GLN A 158 47.63 -15.08 -33.13
CA GLN A 158 48.83 -14.57 -33.77
C GLN A 158 49.49 -13.55 -32.82
N SER A 159 50.67 -13.93 -32.36
CA SER A 159 51.68 -13.03 -31.82
C SER A 159 52.40 -12.38 -32.99
N ASP A 160 52.54 -11.06 -32.98
CA ASP A 160 53.66 -10.39 -33.64
C ASP A 160 54.06 -9.15 -32.83
N SER A 161 55.33 -9.15 -32.47
CA SER A 161 56.09 -8.07 -31.87
C SER A 161 56.66 -7.18 -32.96
N HIS A 162 56.55 -5.85 -32.83
CA HIS A 162 57.64 -4.92 -33.16
C HIS A 162 57.41 -3.54 -32.52
N ALA A 163 58.53 -2.92 -32.17
CA ALA A 163 58.65 -1.75 -31.32
C ALA A 163 58.80 -0.42 -32.09
N MET A 164 58.59 0.65 -31.31
CA MET A 164 59.15 2.02 -31.40
C MET A 164 58.30 3.16 -32.00
N SER A 165 58.11 4.16 -31.12
CA SER A 165 58.00 5.62 -31.29
C SER A 165 56.97 6.20 -32.26
N ASP A 166 56.01 6.98 -31.77
CA ASP A 166 56.19 8.44 -31.59
C ASP A 166 54.98 9.10 -30.88
N ALA A 167 55.21 10.30 -30.34
CA ALA A 167 54.29 11.05 -29.50
C ALA A 167 52.99 11.54 -30.21
N ALA A 168 51.81 11.33 -29.60
CA ALA A 168 50.62 12.19 -29.78
C ALA A 168 49.42 11.84 -28.86
N ILE A 169 48.95 12.86 -28.14
CA ILE A 169 47.54 13.23 -27.85
C ILE A 169 46.67 12.26 -27.00
N PRO A 170 46.06 12.72 -25.87
CA PRO A 170 45.18 11.89 -25.05
C PRO A 170 43.83 11.60 -25.75
N PRO A 171 43.30 10.36 -25.66
CA PRO A 171 42.06 10.00 -26.34
C PRO A 171 40.81 10.53 -25.63
N ARG A 172 39.95 11.20 -26.39
CA ARG A 172 38.57 11.52 -26.04
C ARG A 172 37.78 10.23 -25.76
N LYS A 173 37.08 10.20 -24.62
CA LYS A 173 36.14 9.14 -24.20
C LYS A 173 35.09 8.89 -25.31
N ARG A 174 35.15 7.71 -25.95
CA ARG A 174 34.09 7.20 -26.84
C ARG A 174 32.87 6.82 -26.00
N ARG A 175 31.74 7.50 -26.23
CA ARG A 175 30.41 7.10 -25.76
C ARG A 175 30.05 5.75 -26.39
N ARG A 176 29.77 4.75 -25.56
CA ARG A 176 29.23 3.45 -25.97
C ARG A 176 27.71 3.60 -26.07
N THR A 177 27.18 3.64 -27.28
CA THR A 177 25.75 3.48 -27.58
C THR A 177 25.40 2.00 -27.44
N GLY A 178 25.02 1.58 -26.23
CA GLY A 178 24.31 0.33 -25.99
C GLY A 178 22.81 0.61 -26.03
N ASN A 179 22.08 -0.19 -26.81
CA ASN A 179 20.63 -0.09 -27.00
C ASN A 179 19.94 -1.13 -26.08
N PRO A 180 19.09 -0.73 -25.12
CA PRO A 180 18.18 -1.67 -24.47
C PRO A 180 16.73 -1.24 -24.71
N THR A 181 16.11 -1.87 -25.69
CA THR A 181 14.66 -1.83 -25.90
C THR A 181 14.03 -2.90 -25.01
N GLU A 182 13.07 -2.51 -24.14
CA GLU A 182 11.88 -3.27 -23.68
C GLU A 182 11.45 -3.11 -22.19
N ALA A 183 12.18 -2.41 -21.32
CA ALA A 183 11.82 -2.43 -19.88
C ALA A 183 10.94 -1.27 -19.33
N TYR A 184 10.56 -0.23 -20.10
CA TYR A 184 10.00 1.00 -19.48
C TYR A 184 8.70 1.47 -20.12
N ARG A 185 7.58 0.87 -19.69
CA ARG A 185 6.22 1.29 -20.09
C ARG A 185 5.41 1.97 -18.97
N TYR A 186 5.99 2.26 -17.81
CA TYR A 186 5.21 2.68 -16.62
C TYR A 186 5.64 4.00 -15.94
N LEU A 187 6.47 4.83 -16.56
CA LEU A 187 6.76 6.16 -16.01
C LEU A 187 5.88 7.20 -16.71
N VAL A 188 4.75 7.55 -16.08
CA VAL A 188 3.94 8.71 -16.47
C VAL A 188 4.58 9.95 -15.83
N PRO A 189 5.08 10.93 -16.61
CA PRO A 189 5.62 12.16 -16.06
C PRO A 189 4.49 13.03 -15.45
N PRO A 190 4.73 13.71 -14.31
CA PRO A 190 3.76 14.64 -13.75
C PRO A 190 3.61 15.87 -14.64
N SER A 191 2.37 16.32 -14.85
CA SER A 191 2.06 17.58 -15.51
C SER A 191 2.34 18.75 -14.56
N ASN A 192 3.24 19.65 -14.98
CA ASN A 192 3.56 20.88 -14.25
C ASN A 192 2.37 21.85 -14.27
N THR A 193 1.87 22.21 -13.09
CA THR A 193 1.05 23.39 -12.88
C THR A 193 1.62 24.14 -11.68
N ASP A 194 2.26 25.27 -11.97
CA ASP A 194 2.79 26.22 -11.00
C ASP A 194 1.65 26.89 -10.22
N VAL A 195 1.71 26.85 -8.89
CA VAL A 195 0.88 27.67 -8.00
C VAL A 195 1.79 28.26 -6.91
N PRO A 196 1.66 29.56 -6.55
CA PRO A 196 2.60 30.23 -5.66
C PRO A 196 2.46 29.82 -4.19
N LEU A 197 3.62 29.64 -3.54
CA LEU A 197 3.81 29.39 -2.12
C LEU A 197 3.43 30.60 -1.25
N LEU A 198 2.68 30.35 -0.17
CA LEU A 198 2.41 31.29 0.93
C LEU A 198 2.83 30.61 2.24
N ALA A 199 3.62 31.32 3.04
CA ALA A 199 4.45 30.80 4.12
C ALA A 199 3.71 30.41 5.41
N ASP A 200 4.23 29.34 6.01
CA ASP A 200 4.45 29.00 7.42
C ASP A 200 3.34 29.11 8.49
N SER A 201 3.11 27.96 9.14
CA SER A 201 2.81 27.89 10.57
C SER A 201 3.58 26.73 11.20
N GLN A 202 4.60 27.09 11.96
CA GLN A 202 5.48 26.20 12.73
C GLN A 202 4.69 25.47 13.82
N THR A 203 4.82 24.15 13.89
CA THR A 203 4.39 23.37 15.06
C THR A 203 5.61 22.70 15.69
N ASN A 204 5.90 23.11 16.92
CA ASN A 204 6.94 22.55 17.78
C ASN A 204 6.56 21.12 18.20
N TYR A 205 7.43 20.15 17.92
CA TYR A 205 7.34 18.80 18.50
C TYR A 205 8.09 18.78 19.85
N HIS A 206 7.34 18.60 20.93
CA HIS A 206 7.89 18.28 22.24
C HIS A 206 8.04 16.76 22.36
N THR A 207 9.27 16.31 22.63
CA THR A 207 9.56 14.96 23.12
C THR A 207 9.02 14.86 24.55
N SER A 208 7.96 14.08 24.77
CA SER A 208 7.42 13.82 26.10
C SER A 208 7.66 12.38 26.51
N GLN A 209 8.33 12.26 27.65
CA GLN A 209 8.52 11.06 28.45
C GLN A 209 7.19 10.47 28.94
N THR A 210 7.25 9.16 29.18
CA THR A 210 6.24 8.27 29.73
C THR A 210 5.46 8.84 30.92
N GLY A 211 4.15 9.01 30.74
CA GLY A 211 3.15 9.16 31.80
C GLY A 211 1.96 8.25 31.49
N VAL A 212 1.80 7.20 32.29
CA VAL A 212 0.71 6.22 32.19
C VAL A 212 -0.63 6.91 32.47
N GLY A 213 -1.42 7.12 31.42
CA GLY A 213 -2.79 7.60 31.50
C GLY A 213 -3.67 6.76 30.59
N ALA A 214 -4.31 5.73 31.16
CA ALA A 214 -5.23 4.84 30.46
C ALA A 214 -6.48 5.60 30.01
N ASN A 215 -6.64 5.79 28.70
CA ASN A 215 -7.93 5.98 28.04
C ASN A 215 -7.85 5.34 26.66
N ASP A 216 -8.62 4.27 26.51
CA ASP A 216 -8.28 3.08 25.74
C ASP A 216 -9.15 2.99 24.47
N THR A 217 -8.65 3.56 23.38
CA THR A 217 -8.87 3.10 22.00
C THR A 217 -7.57 3.28 21.23
N GLU A 218 -6.48 2.80 21.84
CA GLU A 218 -5.13 2.91 21.34
C GLU A 218 -5.00 2.02 20.09
N GLN A 219 -4.61 2.59 18.94
CA GLN A 219 -4.12 1.77 17.83
C GLN A 219 -2.95 0.94 18.37
N ASP A 220 -2.96 -0.36 18.11
CA ASP A 220 -1.84 -1.23 18.48
C ASP A 220 -0.66 -0.93 17.56
N ILE A 221 0.10 0.10 17.95
CA ILE A 221 1.36 0.46 17.32
C ILE A 221 2.47 -0.17 18.14
N THR A 222 3.02 -1.27 17.64
CA THR A 222 4.23 -1.85 18.22
C THR A 222 5.44 -1.11 17.66
N ILE A 223 6.26 -0.49 18.51
CA ILE A 223 7.48 0.24 18.15
C ILE A 223 8.68 -0.44 18.80
N GLY A 224 9.81 -0.48 18.09
CA GLY A 224 11.10 -0.89 18.67
C GLY A 224 11.25 -2.41 18.69
N ALA A 225 11.36 -3.00 17.50
CA ALA A 225 11.55 -4.44 17.37
C ALA A 225 12.89 -4.89 17.97
N ASP A 226 12.90 -6.08 18.57
CA ASP A 226 14.14 -6.72 18.99
C ASP A 226 15.07 -6.96 17.78
N VAL A 227 16.37 -6.79 17.97
CA VAL A 227 17.39 -6.95 16.91
C VAL A 227 17.43 -8.38 16.39
N GLU A 228 17.07 -9.35 17.22
CA GLU A 228 16.91 -10.75 16.81
C GLU A 228 15.72 -10.93 15.85
N GLY A 229 14.67 -10.12 16.00
CA GLY A 229 13.52 -10.09 15.09
C GLY A 229 13.91 -9.69 13.66
N LEU A 230 15.05 -8.99 13.46
CA LEU A 230 15.54 -8.64 12.13
C LEU A 230 16.07 -9.82 11.31
N LYS A 231 16.17 -11.02 11.89
CA LYS A 231 16.57 -12.23 11.15
C LYS A 231 15.63 -12.59 10.00
N VAL A 232 14.42 -12.03 9.97
CA VAL A 232 13.47 -12.19 8.86
C VAL A 232 13.90 -11.47 7.58
N PHE A 233 14.81 -10.49 7.70
CA PHE A 233 15.33 -9.73 6.56
C PHE A 233 16.70 -10.26 6.11
N PRO A 234 17.02 -10.14 4.80
CA PRO A 234 18.37 -10.39 4.30
C PRO A 234 19.42 -9.53 5.03
N GLU A 235 20.65 -10.05 5.12
CA GLU A 235 21.75 -9.40 5.87
C GLU A 235 21.96 -7.94 5.46
N TYR A 236 21.87 -7.64 4.16
CA TYR A 236 22.00 -6.27 3.66
C TYR A 236 20.97 -5.32 4.28
N LEU A 237 19.68 -5.68 4.25
CA LEU A 237 18.61 -4.85 4.79
C LEU A 237 18.65 -4.80 6.32
N ARG A 238 18.96 -5.92 6.98
CA ARG A 238 19.18 -5.98 8.44
C ARG A 238 20.24 -4.98 8.92
N ASN A 239 21.28 -4.78 8.13
CA ASN A 239 22.34 -3.80 8.41
C ASN A 239 22.01 -2.38 7.92
N ALA A 240 20.94 -2.22 7.14
CA ALA A 240 20.46 -0.93 6.66
C ALA A 240 19.39 -0.31 7.55
N ILE A 241 18.67 -1.12 8.33
CA ILE A 241 17.69 -0.64 9.32
C ILE A 241 18.42 0.08 10.46
N LYS A 242 17.95 1.29 10.79
CA LYS A 242 18.47 2.10 11.89
C LYS A 242 18.21 1.40 13.22
N ARG A 243 19.15 1.56 14.16
CA ARG A 243 19.04 1.03 15.53
C ARG A 243 18.99 2.20 16.49
N ASP A 244 17.98 2.21 17.34
CA ASP A 244 17.82 3.18 18.41
C ASP A 244 18.36 2.60 19.73
N GLY A 245 18.83 3.46 20.63
CA GLY A 245 19.41 3.05 21.92
C GLY A 245 20.94 2.87 21.92
N ALA A 246 21.50 2.71 23.13
CA ALA A 246 22.93 2.56 23.38
C ALA A 246 23.21 1.24 24.14
N GLY A 247 24.36 0.64 23.89
CA GLY A 247 24.75 -0.61 24.57
C GLY A 247 23.92 -1.82 24.13
N ASP A 248 23.49 -2.61 25.11
CA ASP A 248 22.74 -3.86 24.92
C ASP A 248 21.24 -3.62 24.67
N ASP A 249 20.71 -2.45 25.03
CA ASP A 249 19.30 -2.07 24.84
C ASP A 249 19.02 -1.50 23.44
N ARG A 250 19.64 -2.06 22.41
CA ARG A 250 19.40 -1.63 21.02
C ARG A 250 18.10 -2.20 20.52
N THR A 251 17.21 -1.33 20.05
CA THR A 251 16.01 -1.72 19.31
C THR A 251 16.18 -1.35 17.85
N ALA A 252 15.60 -2.15 16.96
CA ALA A 252 15.50 -1.79 15.56
C ALA A 252 14.37 -0.78 15.38
N ALA A 253 14.62 0.25 14.58
CA ALA A 253 13.65 1.28 14.24
C ALA A 253 12.64 0.74 13.22
N VAL A 254 11.84 -0.20 13.70
CA VAL A 254 10.76 -0.90 13.01
C VAL A 254 9.50 -0.64 13.81
N SER A 255 8.43 -0.26 13.12
CA SER A 255 7.10 -0.18 13.71
C SER A 255 6.08 -0.93 12.86
N MET A 256 5.11 -1.53 13.54
CA MET A 256 3.95 -2.17 12.93
C MET A 256 2.71 -1.46 13.42
N ASN A 257 1.84 -1.06 12.50
CA ASN A 257 0.51 -0.51 12.80
C ASN A 257 -0.53 -1.46 12.21
N PHE A 258 -1.50 -1.88 13.03
CA PHE A 258 -2.64 -2.69 12.61
C PHE A 258 -3.89 -1.79 12.59
N PRO A 259 -4.28 -1.26 11.42
CA PRO A 259 -5.45 -0.39 11.34
C PRO A 259 -6.70 -1.15 11.81
N LEU A 260 -7.40 -0.59 12.81
CA LEU A 260 -8.65 -1.17 13.34
C LEU A 260 -9.78 -1.16 12.29
N ASP A 261 -9.69 -0.23 11.35
CA ASP A 261 -10.65 -0.06 10.27
C ASP A 261 -10.22 -0.85 9.02
N LEU A 262 -11.08 -1.78 8.61
CA LEU A 262 -11.04 -2.48 7.31
C LEU A 262 -11.14 -1.53 6.09
N VAL A 263 -11.19 -0.22 6.30
CA VAL A 263 -11.42 0.84 5.30
C VAL A 263 -10.27 0.95 4.29
N ALA A 264 -9.15 0.24 4.48
CA ALA A 264 -8.02 0.24 3.54
C ALA A 264 -7.73 -1.10 2.85
N ASP A 265 -8.38 -2.23 3.19
CA ASP A 265 -7.97 -3.59 2.77
C ASP A 265 -6.49 -3.91 3.10
N VAL A 266 -6.00 -3.31 4.18
CA VAL A 266 -4.63 -3.47 4.68
C VAL A 266 -4.71 -4.02 6.08
N ASP A 267 -4.17 -5.20 6.27
CA ASP A 267 -4.18 -5.87 7.56
C ASP A 267 -3.10 -5.34 8.51
N CYS A 268 -1.98 -4.86 7.96
CA CYS A 268 -0.87 -4.30 8.70
C CYS A 268 -0.09 -3.31 7.83
N ILE A 269 0.49 -2.29 8.46
CA ILE A 269 1.48 -1.39 7.87
C ILE A 269 2.77 -1.58 8.65
N MET A 270 3.80 -2.14 8.02
CA MET A 270 5.14 -2.18 8.59
C MET A 270 5.97 -1.03 8.05
N THR A 271 6.68 -0.36 8.95
CA THR A 271 7.47 0.82 8.68
C THR A 271 8.90 0.59 9.18
N LEU A 272 9.89 0.75 8.30
CA LEU A 272 11.31 0.62 8.63
C LEU A 272 12.00 1.96 8.45
N GLU A 273 12.74 2.40 9.46
CA GLU A 273 13.68 3.52 9.35
C GLU A 273 15.02 3.01 8.81
N VAL A 274 15.50 3.58 7.72
CA VAL A 274 16.72 3.15 7.04
C VAL A 274 17.83 4.18 7.22
N LEU A 275 19.07 3.72 7.38
CA LEU A 275 20.27 4.55 7.39
C LEU A 275 20.41 5.36 6.09
N PRO A 276 20.72 6.67 6.16
CA PRO A 276 20.71 7.54 4.99
C PRO A 276 21.71 7.14 3.88
N ASN A 277 22.81 6.46 4.22
CA ASN A 277 23.80 5.97 3.26
C ASN A 277 23.42 4.62 2.60
N LYS A 278 22.22 4.10 2.90
CA LYS A 278 21.69 2.86 2.31
C LYS A 278 20.52 3.12 1.38
N VAL A 279 19.96 4.33 1.43
CA VAL A 279 18.81 4.78 0.65
C VAL A 279 19.06 4.61 -0.85
N GLU A 280 20.17 5.11 -1.39
CA GLU A 280 20.38 5.12 -2.84
C GLU A 280 20.37 3.71 -3.41
N ARG A 281 21.05 2.78 -2.71
CA ARG A 281 21.08 1.37 -3.10
C ARG A 281 19.73 0.67 -2.93
N ILE A 282 18.96 0.98 -1.89
CA ILE A 282 17.61 0.40 -1.72
C ILE A 282 16.65 0.95 -2.80
N GLY A 283 16.70 2.25 -3.10
CA GLY A 283 15.95 2.87 -4.19
C GLY A 283 16.25 2.22 -5.53
N MET A 284 17.53 1.97 -5.80
CA MET A 284 17.97 1.24 -6.99
C MET A 284 17.44 -0.20 -7.02
N LEU A 285 17.62 -0.97 -5.95
CA LEU A 285 17.23 -2.39 -5.95
C LEU A 285 15.71 -2.58 -5.99
N LEU A 286 14.94 -1.81 -5.22
CA LEU A 286 13.48 -2.00 -5.15
C LEU A 286 12.72 -1.36 -6.32
N PHE A 287 13.15 -0.19 -6.80
CA PHE A 287 12.39 0.63 -7.74
C PHE A 287 13.13 0.90 -9.04
N ASN A 288 14.35 0.35 -9.21
CA ASN A 288 15.23 0.67 -10.33
C ASN A 288 15.43 2.19 -10.49
N ALA A 289 15.45 2.88 -9.35
CA ALA A 289 15.53 4.33 -9.25
C ALA A 289 16.95 4.75 -8.89
N HIS A 290 17.60 5.50 -9.77
CA HIS A 290 18.92 6.06 -9.49
C HIS A 290 18.76 7.33 -8.65
N LEU A 291 19.01 7.23 -7.35
CA LEU A 291 19.03 8.38 -6.45
C LEU A 291 20.46 8.89 -6.32
N GLU A 292 20.63 10.21 -6.38
CA GLU A 292 21.87 10.90 -6.05
C GLU A 292 21.60 11.93 -4.94
N THR A 293 22.54 12.03 -4.00
CA THR A 293 22.50 13.07 -2.97
C THR A 293 23.22 14.31 -3.49
N ILE A 294 22.47 15.37 -3.79
CA ILE A 294 22.99 16.66 -4.27
C ILE A 294 22.83 17.69 -3.14
N GLY A 295 23.92 17.96 -2.44
CA GLY A 295 23.90 18.86 -1.28
C GLY A 295 23.08 18.29 -0.12
N LYS A 296 21.84 18.77 0.04
CA LYS A 296 20.92 18.33 1.11
C LYS A 296 19.67 17.61 0.59
N THR A 297 19.49 17.58 -0.71
CA THR A 297 18.34 16.96 -1.36
C THR A 297 18.78 15.65 -1.98
N ARG A 298 17.86 14.68 -1.99
CA ARG A 298 17.99 13.49 -2.83
C ARG A 298 17.20 13.73 -4.10
N GLU A 299 17.87 13.52 -5.22
CA GLU A 299 17.30 13.71 -6.54
C GLU A 299 17.31 12.38 -7.30
N LEU A 300 16.20 12.09 -7.97
CA LEU A 300 16.08 11.00 -8.91
C LEU A 300 16.77 11.39 -10.22
N VAL A 301 17.78 10.64 -10.62
CA VAL A 301 18.48 10.76 -11.88
C VAL A 301 17.76 9.94 -12.95
N LEU A 302 17.16 10.64 -13.90
CA LEU A 302 16.48 10.04 -15.04
C LEU A 302 17.48 9.69 -16.15
N GLN A 303 17.03 8.87 -17.10
CA GLN A 303 17.80 8.60 -18.32
C GLN A 303 18.10 9.91 -19.05
N GLY A 304 19.37 10.11 -19.41
CA GLY A 304 19.84 11.36 -20.01
C GLY A 304 20.48 12.34 -19.02
N GLY A 305 20.47 12.03 -17.71
CA GLY A 305 21.12 12.82 -16.67
C GLY A 305 20.29 13.98 -16.14
N THR A 306 19.02 14.09 -16.54
CA THR A 306 18.07 15.02 -15.91
C THR A 306 17.78 14.55 -14.50
N THR A 307 17.72 15.49 -13.55
CA THR A 307 17.39 15.18 -12.16
C THR A 307 16.02 15.72 -11.78
N ALA A 308 15.36 15.07 -10.82
CA ALA A 308 14.08 15.49 -10.28
C ALA A 308 14.05 15.26 -8.77
N VAL A 309 13.53 16.23 -8.01
CA VAL A 309 13.27 16.03 -6.57
C VAL A 309 12.04 15.13 -6.42
N VAL A 310 12.19 14.05 -5.67
CA VAL A 310 11.12 13.09 -5.39
C VAL A 310 10.94 12.93 -3.88
N ASP A 311 9.69 13.01 -3.43
CA ASP A 311 9.31 12.78 -2.05
C ASP A 311 8.97 11.30 -1.79
N ARG A 312 8.60 10.56 -2.84
CA ARG A 312 8.16 9.18 -2.72
C ARG A 312 8.46 8.33 -3.95
N LEU A 313 8.92 7.11 -3.71
CA LEU A 313 9.03 6.06 -4.72
C LEU A 313 7.99 4.95 -4.46
N LYS A 314 7.37 4.45 -5.53
CA LYS A 314 6.38 3.35 -5.52
C LYS A 314 6.56 2.47 -6.75
N GLY A 315 6.00 1.26 -6.71
CA GLY A 315 5.98 0.35 -7.84
C GLY A 315 7.21 -0.55 -7.87
N SER A 316 7.31 -1.44 -6.89
CA SER A 316 8.40 -2.42 -6.84
C SER A 316 8.01 -3.72 -7.56
N LEU A 317 8.95 -4.34 -8.26
CA LEU A 317 8.73 -5.63 -8.92
C LEU A 317 8.72 -6.76 -7.88
N PRO A 318 7.90 -7.81 -8.03
CA PRO A 318 7.85 -8.92 -7.09
C PRO A 318 9.20 -9.59 -6.83
N THR A 319 10.03 -9.73 -7.88
CA THR A 319 11.39 -10.28 -7.79
C THR A 319 12.31 -9.40 -6.95
N ALA A 320 12.27 -8.09 -7.17
CA ALA A 320 13.04 -7.12 -6.39
C ALA A 320 12.63 -7.12 -4.90
N ILE A 321 11.34 -7.30 -4.60
CA ILE A 321 10.85 -7.44 -3.22
C ILE A 321 11.46 -8.66 -2.54
N SER A 322 11.45 -9.83 -3.20
CA SER A 322 12.08 -11.05 -2.64
C SER A 322 13.57 -10.87 -2.40
N GLU A 323 14.28 -10.27 -3.36
CA GLU A 323 15.72 -10.06 -3.26
C GLU A 323 16.10 -9.11 -2.10
N VAL A 324 15.36 -8.01 -1.93
CA VAL A 324 15.72 -6.97 -0.95
C VAL A 324 15.10 -7.22 0.42
N LEU A 325 13.82 -7.61 0.48
CA LEU A 325 13.08 -7.79 1.74
C LEU A 325 13.11 -9.24 2.24
N GLY A 326 13.51 -10.20 1.40
CA GLY A 326 13.51 -11.62 1.71
C GLY A 326 12.19 -12.31 1.40
N ASP A 327 12.25 -13.63 1.24
CA ASP A 327 11.12 -14.46 0.81
C ASP A 327 9.95 -14.45 1.80
N THR A 328 10.24 -14.38 3.10
CA THR A 328 9.22 -14.31 4.15
C THR A 328 8.34 -13.07 3.99
N ILE A 329 8.95 -11.91 3.80
CA ILE A 329 8.23 -10.64 3.62
C ILE A 329 7.54 -10.60 2.25
N ALA A 330 8.21 -11.08 1.20
CA ALA A 330 7.60 -11.19 -0.12
C ALA A 330 6.36 -12.11 -0.13
N ALA A 331 6.39 -13.21 0.61
CA ALA A 331 5.24 -14.09 0.79
C ALA A 331 4.09 -13.37 1.53
N ALA A 332 4.38 -12.64 2.60
CA ALA A 332 3.39 -11.88 3.35
C ALA A 332 2.71 -10.79 2.49
N ILE A 333 3.48 -10.09 1.64
CA ILE A 333 2.95 -9.12 0.67
C ILE A 333 2.08 -9.82 -0.38
N ARG A 334 2.54 -10.96 -0.94
CA ARG A 334 1.75 -11.74 -1.91
C ARG A 334 0.39 -12.20 -1.34
N SER A 335 0.33 -12.50 -0.05
CA SER A 335 -0.92 -12.89 0.61
C SER A 335 -1.88 -11.72 0.89
N ALA A 336 -1.40 -10.47 0.86
CA ALA A 336 -2.17 -9.30 1.24
C ALA A 336 -3.38 -9.09 0.30
N PRO A 337 -4.58 -8.75 0.84
CA PRO A 337 -5.78 -8.49 0.04
C PRO A 337 -5.55 -7.45 -1.05
N TYR A 338 -4.88 -6.33 -0.71
CA TYR A 338 -4.52 -5.29 -1.67
C TYR A 338 -3.66 -5.82 -2.83
N ARG A 339 -2.65 -6.67 -2.55
CA ARG A 339 -1.81 -7.26 -3.61
C ARG A 339 -2.61 -8.20 -4.51
N LYS A 340 -3.53 -8.99 -3.95
CA LYS A 340 -4.39 -9.88 -4.74
C LYS A 340 -5.23 -9.11 -5.76
N LEU A 341 -5.73 -7.92 -5.38
CA LEU A 341 -6.45 -7.03 -6.29
C LEU A 341 -5.54 -6.49 -7.40
N GLU A 342 -4.33 -6.03 -7.07
CA GLU A 342 -3.38 -5.58 -8.10
C GLU A 342 -3.02 -6.70 -9.09
N VAL A 343 -2.84 -7.93 -8.61
CA VAL A 343 -2.54 -9.09 -9.46
C VAL A 343 -3.72 -9.41 -10.39
N LEU A 344 -4.95 -9.28 -9.89
CA LEU A 344 -6.15 -9.48 -10.70
C LEU A 344 -6.28 -8.41 -11.79
N ASP A 345 -5.97 -7.16 -11.47
CA ASP A 345 -6.14 -6.02 -12.38
C ASP A 345 -4.98 -5.86 -13.39
N LEU A 346 -3.75 -6.12 -12.96
CA LEU A 346 -2.52 -5.80 -13.70
C LEU A 346 -1.65 -7.02 -14.05
N GLY A 347 -1.95 -8.20 -13.49
CA GLY A 347 -1.19 -9.43 -13.68
C GLY A 347 -0.17 -9.72 -12.57
N VAL A 348 0.30 -10.97 -12.50
CA VAL A 348 1.18 -11.49 -11.41
C VAL A 348 2.52 -10.76 -11.35
N ASP A 349 3.07 -10.40 -12.50
CA ASP A 349 4.40 -9.77 -12.63
C ASP A 349 4.35 -8.24 -12.57
N SER A 350 3.16 -7.66 -12.36
CA SER A 350 2.98 -6.22 -12.25
C SER A 350 3.71 -5.65 -11.03
N ALA A 351 4.26 -4.44 -11.21
CA ALA A 351 4.81 -3.66 -10.12
C ALA A 351 3.72 -3.38 -9.08
N THR A 352 4.07 -3.52 -7.79
CA THR A 352 3.13 -3.34 -6.68
C THR A 352 3.30 -2.00 -5.97
N GLY A 353 2.19 -1.39 -5.58
CA GLY A 353 2.11 -0.28 -4.64
C GLY A 353 2.21 -0.70 -3.18
N CYS A 354 2.31 -2.00 -2.87
CA CYS A 354 2.46 -2.52 -1.51
C CYS A 354 3.76 -2.09 -0.83
N VAL A 355 4.77 -1.64 -1.59
CA VAL A 355 6.07 -1.19 -1.08
C VAL A 355 6.33 0.22 -1.58
N GLN A 356 6.68 1.12 -0.66
CA GLN A 356 7.01 2.51 -0.97
C GLN A 356 8.14 3.03 -0.07
N ILE A 357 8.96 3.94 -0.59
CA ILE A 357 9.93 4.71 0.21
C ILE A 357 9.46 6.15 0.25
N ASP A 358 9.36 6.72 1.45
CA ASP A 358 9.22 8.15 1.68
C ASP A 358 10.62 8.77 1.86
N ILE A 359 11.02 9.64 0.92
CA ILE A 359 12.29 10.35 0.88
C ILE A 359 12.07 11.73 1.50
N GLN A 360 12.65 11.96 2.68
CA GLN A 360 12.59 13.27 3.31
C GLN A 360 13.62 14.20 2.66
N CYS A 361 13.13 15.21 1.93
CA CYS A 361 13.95 16.15 1.17
C CYS A 361 14.76 17.13 2.05
N GLU A 362 14.52 17.18 3.36
CA GLU A 362 15.17 18.16 4.23
C GLU A 362 15.98 17.48 5.34
N VAL A 363 17.31 17.56 5.20
CA VAL A 363 18.23 17.41 6.33
C VAL A 363 18.02 18.63 7.23
N GLN A 364 17.01 18.58 8.11
CA GLN A 364 16.85 19.59 9.15
C GLN A 364 18.15 19.66 9.95
N ARG A 365 18.72 20.87 10.03
CA ARG A 365 19.92 21.18 10.82
C ARG A 365 19.61 21.10 12.32
N GLN A 366 19.23 19.93 12.83
CA GLN A 366 19.07 19.72 14.26
C GLN A 366 20.37 19.16 14.84
N GLY A 367 21.37 20.02 15.02
CA GLY A 367 22.58 19.73 15.80
C GLY A 367 23.47 18.56 15.33
N PRO A 368 24.68 18.42 15.91
CA PRO A 368 25.53 17.25 15.70
C PRO A 368 24.89 16.04 16.39
N GLY A 369 24.22 15.18 15.60
CA GLY A 369 23.65 13.92 16.09
C GLY A 369 22.35 13.47 15.43
N HIS A 370 21.65 14.34 14.69
CA HIS A 370 20.38 13.95 14.06
C HIS A 370 20.60 13.44 12.63
N VAL A 371 20.46 12.13 12.48
CA VAL A 371 20.55 11.41 11.19
C VAL A 371 19.22 11.54 10.46
N THR A 372 19.24 11.95 9.19
CA THR A 372 18.05 11.98 8.33
C THR A 372 17.57 10.55 8.14
N THR A 373 16.40 10.23 8.70
CA THR A 373 15.77 8.93 8.53
C THR A 373 14.95 8.93 7.25
N GLU A 374 15.04 7.86 6.47
CA GLU A 374 14.04 7.54 5.45
C GLU A 374 13.19 6.36 5.84
N VAL A 375 11.96 6.36 5.35
CA VAL A 375 10.91 5.48 5.83
C VAL A 375 10.46 4.55 4.71
N LEU A 376 10.77 3.26 4.84
CA LEU A 376 10.25 2.21 3.95
C LEU A 376 8.94 1.68 4.56
N LYS A 377 7.83 1.83 3.84
CA LYS A 377 6.51 1.34 4.26
C LYS A 377 6.06 0.21 3.38
N PHE A 378 5.48 -0.82 3.98
CA PHE A 378 4.78 -1.84 3.23
C PHE A 378 3.61 -2.50 3.96
N LEU A 379 2.79 -3.21 3.19
CA LEU A 379 1.48 -3.71 3.60
C LEU A 379 1.46 -5.25 3.65
N PRO A 380 1.98 -5.90 4.71
CA PRO A 380 1.86 -7.35 4.85
C PRO A 380 0.46 -7.76 5.29
N SER A 381 -0.03 -8.92 4.81
CA SER A 381 -1.20 -9.60 5.40
C SER A 381 -0.86 -10.09 6.82
N PRO A 382 -1.82 -10.31 7.74
CA PRO A 382 -1.50 -10.47 9.12
C PRO A 382 -1.08 -11.91 9.40
N PHE A 383 -0.10 -12.06 10.28
CA PHE A 383 0.24 -13.30 10.97
C PHE A 383 -0.83 -13.73 12.00
N ARG A 384 -2.08 -13.26 11.88
CA ARG A 384 -3.11 -13.28 12.93
C ARG A 384 -3.40 -14.69 13.46
N ASN A 385 -3.34 -15.71 12.59
CA ASN A 385 -3.67 -17.08 12.96
C ASN A 385 -2.58 -17.85 13.75
N ARG A 386 -1.47 -17.22 14.16
CA ARG A 386 -0.45 -17.85 15.04
C ARG A 386 -0.32 -17.26 16.44
N LEU A 387 -0.94 -16.13 16.75
CA LEU A 387 -0.90 -15.56 18.11
C LEU A 387 -2.01 -16.12 19.03
N ASP A 388 -3.14 -16.55 18.48
CA ASP A 388 -4.30 -16.97 19.31
C ASP A 388 -4.16 -18.38 19.94
N GLN A 389 -3.13 -19.15 19.59
CA GLN A 389 -2.88 -20.48 20.19
C GLN A 389 -1.96 -20.47 21.43
N PHE A 390 -1.40 -19.33 21.84
CA PHE A 390 -0.42 -19.28 22.94
C PHE A 390 -0.89 -18.51 24.19
N ASN A 391 -2.16 -18.07 24.22
CA ASN A 391 -2.70 -17.28 25.33
C ASN A 391 -3.40 -18.15 26.40
N SER A 392 -2.71 -19.19 26.89
CA SER A 392 -3.09 -19.87 28.13
C SER A 392 -1.94 -19.78 29.15
N GLY A 393 -1.83 -18.60 29.77
CA GLY A 393 -1.26 -18.37 31.11
C GLY A 393 0.16 -18.85 31.38
N VAL A 394 1.12 -17.91 31.39
CA VAL A 394 2.18 -17.67 32.41
C VAL A 394 2.99 -16.43 31.95
N HIS A 395 3.43 -15.62 32.92
CA HIS A 395 4.14 -14.32 32.81
C HIS A 395 5.20 -14.14 31.70
N PRO A 396 5.49 -12.88 31.29
CA PRO A 396 6.29 -12.58 30.11
C PRO A 396 7.78 -12.78 30.40
N ARG A 397 8.36 -13.84 29.85
CA ARG A 397 9.80 -14.03 29.77
C ARG A 397 10.16 -14.64 28.41
N TYR A 398 10.86 -13.83 27.62
CA TYR A 398 11.65 -14.16 26.43
C TYR A 398 10.89 -14.79 25.25
N PHE A 399 10.71 -14.00 24.18
CA PHE A 399 10.39 -14.52 22.85
C PHE A 399 11.66 -15.13 22.23
N LEU A 400 11.72 -16.46 22.19
CA LEU A 400 12.71 -17.21 21.39
C LEU A 400 12.03 -17.72 20.12
N LEU A 401 12.45 -17.20 18.97
CA LEU A 401 12.15 -17.80 17.66
C LEU A 401 13.25 -18.83 17.35
N LEU A 402 12.91 -20.11 17.40
CA LEU A 402 13.79 -21.21 16.95
C LEU A 402 13.71 -21.40 15.43
N PRO A 403 14.81 -21.80 14.74
CA PRO A 403 14.81 -22.06 13.31
C PRO A 403 14.41 -23.51 13.01
N PHE A 404 13.64 -23.74 11.95
CA PHE A 404 13.39 -25.07 11.40
C PHE A 404 13.48 -25.05 9.87
N ASP A 405 14.23 -26.01 9.33
CA ASP A 405 14.29 -26.45 7.94
C ASP A 405 14.72 -27.94 7.93
N PRO A 406 14.54 -28.75 6.86
CA PRO A 406 13.66 -28.60 5.69
C PRO A 406 12.85 -29.87 5.29
N LEU A 407 11.65 -29.68 4.71
CA LEU A 407 10.88 -30.53 3.76
C LEU A 407 10.46 -31.99 4.11
N PRO A 408 9.51 -32.62 3.37
CA PRO A 408 8.26 -32.09 2.80
C PRO A 408 7.03 -32.89 3.29
N ARG A 409 5.87 -32.26 3.48
CA ARG A 409 4.59 -32.98 3.49
C ARG A 409 3.52 -32.21 2.75
N VAL A 410 3.10 -32.82 1.65
CA VAL A 410 1.85 -32.62 0.95
C VAL A 410 0.69 -32.86 1.92
N ALA A 411 -0.28 -31.95 1.96
CA ALA A 411 -1.62 -32.25 2.45
C ALA A 411 -2.62 -31.56 1.52
N LEU A 412 -3.23 -32.39 0.68
CA LEU A 412 -4.48 -32.13 -0.02
C LEU A 412 -5.60 -32.07 1.04
N LEU A 413 -6.47 -31.07 0.98
CA LEU A 413 -7.72 -31.07 1.72
C LEU A 413 -8.83 -31.51 0.77
N LEU A 414 -9.40 -32.69 1.04
CA LEU A 414 -10.67 -33.16 0.46
C LEU A 414 -11.81 -32.93 1.45
N ASP A 415 -13.00 -32.76 0.89
CA ASP A 415 -14.26 -32.37 1.53
C ASP A 415 -14.72 -33.25 2.70
N PRO A 416 -15.53 -32.69 3.61
CA PRO A 416 -15.95 -33.35 4.83
C PRO A 416 -17.25 -34.11 4.63
N LEU A 417 -17.19 -35.45 4.64
CA LEU A 417 -18.31 -36.32 4.99
C LEU A 417 -17.77 -37.65 5.56
N ASP A 418 -18.48 -38.15 6.55
CA ASP A 418 -18.39 -39.46 7.22
C ASP A 418 -17.49 -39.69 8.46
N ILE A 419 -18.17 -39.61 9.62
CA ILE A 419 -18.40 -40.69 10.61
C ILE A 419 -17.16 -41.37 11.26
N GLY A 420 -16.96 -41.08 12.54
CA GLY A 420 -17.11 -42.01 13.68
C GLY A 420 -16.25 -43.28 13.82
N ARG A 421 -15.61 -43.39 15.00
CA ARG A 421 -14.96 -44.57 15.63
C ARG A 421 -13.71 -45.08 14.88
N TRP A 422 -12.50 -45.08 15.42
CA TRP A 422 -11.99 -45.44 16.75
C TRP A 422 -10.81 -44.55 17.15
#